data_AF-A0A944S946-F1
#
_entry.id   AF-A0A944S946-F1
#
_cell.length_a   1.000
_cell.length_b   1.000
_cell.length_c   1.000
_cell.angle_alpha   90.00
_cell.angle_beta   90.00
_cell.angle_gamma   90.00
#
_symmetry.space_group_name_H-M   'P 1'
#
loop_
_entity.id
_entity.type
_entity.pdbx_description
1 polymer ?
#
loop_
_entity_poly.entity_id
_entity_poly.type
_entity_poly.pdbx_seq_one_letter_code
_entity_poly.pdbx_strand_id
1 'polypeptide(L)' 'MKTDSTINSLDKTPDILKNDLDRNLCVCNEVVKSDIIKAITNGATTVEEVQKQTYATDGIGCCTRQVERLIETIHTPDIK' A
#
# COMPACT_ATOMS: atom_id res chain seq x y z
N MET A 1 -2.68 24.98 -5.41
CA MET A 1 -3.27 24.57 -4.12
C MET A 1 -4.10 23.33 -4.34
N LYS A 2 -3.69 22.17 -3.82
CA LYS A 2 -4.55 21.00 -3.65
C LYS A 2 -4.33 20.52 -2.23
N THR A 3 -4.94 21.24 -1.29
CA THR A 3 -4.97 20.85 0.12
C THR A 3 -5.96 19.70 0.25
N ASP A 4 -5.45 18.59 0.77
CA ASP A 4 -6.09 17.82 1.83
C ASP A 4 -7.47 17.21 1.58
N SER A 5 -7.46 16.04 0.93
CA SER A 5 -8.46 15.00 1.17
C SER A 5 -7.85 13.59 1.32
N THR A 6 -6.51 13.49 1.36
CA THR A 6 -5.80 12.20 1.51
C THR A 6 -5.47 11.88 2.97
N ILE A 7 -5.51 12.86 3.88
CA ILE A 7 -5.06 12.66 5.27
C ILE A 7 -5.98 11.73 6.07
N ASN A 8 -7.29 11.67 5.77
CA ASN A 8 -8.24 10.95 6.61
C ASN A 8 -8.19 9.40 6.50
N SER A 9 -7.36 8.81 5.63
CA SER A 9 -7.21 7.35 5.48
C SER A 9 -5.86 6.81 5.99
N LEU A 10 -4.85 7.67 6.11
CA LEU A 10 -3.52 7.32 6.60
C LEU A 10 -3.43 7.35 8.14
N ASP A 11 -4.43 7.93 8.81
CA ASP A 11 -4.51 7.97 10.28
C ASP A 11 -4.78 6.58 10.90
N LYS A 12 -5.32 5.63 10.11
CA LYS A 12 -5.51 4.25 10.56
C LYS A 12 -4.28 3.36 10.39
N THR A 13 -3.24 3.84 9.70
CA THR A 13 -2.02 3.06 9.49
C THR A 13 -0.98 3.32 10.60
N PRO A 14 -0.31 2.27 11.11
CA PRO A 14 0.73 2.42 12.11
C PRO A 14 1.86 3.32 11.61
N ASP A 15 2.44 4.13 12.51
CA ASP A 15 3.45 5.15 12.16
C ASP A 15 4.67 4.59 11.43
N ILE A 16 5.00 3.32 11.68
CA ILE A 16 6.07 2.57 11.02
C ILE A 16 5.91 2.55 9.48
N LEU A 17 4.67 2.64 8.97
CA LEU A 17 4.39 2.61 7.54
C LEU A 17 4.39 3.99 6.88
N LYS A 18 4.48 5.08 7.64
CA LYS A 18 4.37 6.47 7.12
C LYS A 18 5.64 6.99 6.44
N ASN A 19 6.75 6.24 6.46
CA ASN A 19 7.96 6.61 5.72
C ASN A 19 7.83 6.31 4.22
N ASP A 20 8.43 7.18 3.40
CA ASP A 20 8.58 7.02 1.94
C ASP A 20 7.25 6.77 1.19
N LEU A 21 6.16 7.40 1.62
CA LEU A 21 4.82 7.21 1.04
C LEU A 21 4.76 7.58 -0.45
N ASP A 22 5.45 8.65 -0.85
CA ASP A 22 5.49 9.14 -2.22
C ASP A 22 6.52 8.41 -3.11
N ARG A 23 7.24 7.43 -2.56
CA ARG A 23 8.24 6.66 -3.31
C ARG A 23 7.59 5.47 -4.00
N ASN A 24 8.01 5.20 -5.23
CA ASN A 24 7.58 4.01 -5.98
C ASN A 24 7.97 2.74 -5.22
N LEU A 25 6.95 1.95 -4.87
CA LEU A 25 7.12 0.60 -4.34
C LEU A 25 7.10 -0.42 -5.47
N CYS A 26 6.27 -0.21 -6.49
CA CYS A 26 6.31 -0.95 -7.75
C CYS A 26 6.94 -0.07 -8.84
N VAL A 27 8.14 -0.42 -9.31
CA VAL A 27 8.81 0.33 -10.37
C VAL A 27 8.25 -0.01 -11.76
N CYS A 28 7.76 -1.23 -11.98
CA CYS A 28 7.24 -1.67 -13.28
C CYS A 28 6.07 -0.79 -13.77
N ASN A 29 5.16 -0.44 -12.86
CA ASN A 29 3.95 0.33 -13.15
C ASN A 29 3.92 1.67 -12.40
N GLU A 30 5.07 2.13 -11.91
CA GLU A 30 5.24 3.41 -11.22
C GLU A 30 4.25 3.66 -10.06
N VAL A 31 3.94 2.60 -9.29
CA VAL A 31 2.98 2.66 -8.18
C VAL A 31 3.70 3.06 -6.90
N VAL A 32 3.26 4.17 -6.29
CA VAL A 32 3.78 4.66 -5.01
C VAL A 32 3.22 3.87 -3.81
N LYS A 33 3.97 3.86 -2.71
CA LYS A 33 3.58 3.13 -1.49
C LYS A 33 2.22 3.59 -0.94
N SER A 34 1.91 4.89 -1.01
CA SER A 34 0.63 5.43 -0.54
C SER A 34 -0.58 4.84 -1.27
N ASP A 35 -0.48 4.57 -2.57
CA ASP A 35 -1.59 4.05 -3.36
C ASP A 35 -1.90 2.59 -2.99
N ILE A 36 -0.86 1.82 -2.70
CA ILE A 36 -0.98 0.43 -2.22
C ILE A 36 -1.61 0.42 -0.83
N ILE A 37 -1.14 1.26 0.09
CA ILE A 37 -1.73 1.41 1.41
C ILE A 37 -3.21 1.80 1.29
N LYS A 38 -3.54 2.76 0.42
CA LYS A 38 -4.91 3.19 0.18
C LYS A 38 -5.79 2.04 -0.30
N ALA A 39 -5.32 1.23 -1.25
CA ALA A 39 -6.05 0.05 -1.73
C ALA A 39 -6.33 -0.96 -0.60
N ILE A 40 -5.34 -1.20 0.26
CA ILE A 40 -5.47 -2.08 1.43
C ILE A 40 -6.49 -1.50 2.42
N THR A 41 -6.39 -0.21 2.76
CA THR A 41 -7.35 0.45 3.67
C THR A 41 -8.77 0.53 3.10
N ASN A 42 -8.92 0.44 1.77
CA ASN A 42 -10.20 0.35 1.08
C ASN A 42 -10.76 -1.08 1.03
N GLY A 43 -10.06 -2.06 1.60
CA GLY A 43 -10.53 -3.44 1.75
C GLY A 43 -9.82 -4.48 0.87
N ALA A 44 -8.72 -4.14 0.19
CA ALA A 44 -7.91 -5.15 -0.51
C ALA A 44 -7.17 -6.04 0.49
N THR A 45 -7.60 -7.30 0.63
CA THR A 45 -7.03 -8.27 1.58
C THR A 45 -6.06 -9.26 0.96
N THR A 46 -5.96 -9.34 -0.37
CA THR A 46 -4.99 -10.19 -1.07
C THR A 46 -4.17 -9.41 -2.08
N VAL A 47 -3.05 -9.99 -2.52
CA VAL A 47 -2.22 -9.45 -3.60
C VAL A 47 -3.04 -9.25 -4.87
N GLU A 48 -3.96 -10.16 -5.18
CA GLU A 48 -4.80 -10.08 -6.38
C GLU A 48 -5.76 -8.88 -6.31
N GLU A 49 -6.36 -8.59 -5.15
CA GLU A 49 -7.17 -7.36 -5.01
C GLU A 49 -6.33 -6.09 -5.10
N VAL A 50 -5.13 -6.07 -4.51
CA VAL A 50 -4.21 -4.92 -4.62
C VAL A 50 -3.81 -4.70 -6.08
N GLN A 51 -3.48 -5.78 -6.80
CA GLN A 51 -3.15 -5.74 -8.22
C GLN A 51 -4.31 -5.18 -9.05
N LYS A 52 -5.54 -5.66 -8.82
CA LYS A 52 -6.73 -5.15 -9.54
C LYS A 52 -6.97 -3.66 -9.32
N GLN A 53 -6.63 -3.13 -8.14
CA GLN A 53 -6.87 -1.72 -7.81
C GLN A 53 -5.72 -0.78 -8.21
N THR A 54 -4.48 -1.27 -8.24
CA THR A 54 -3.29 -0.42 -8.35
C THR A 54 -2.34 -0.79 -9.47
N TYR A 55 -2.52 -1.95 -10.10
CA TYR A 55 -1.58 -2.56 -11.04
C TYR A 55 -0.21 -2.92 -10.42
N ALA A 56 -0.01 -2.78 -9.11
CA ALA A 56 1.15 -3.36 -8.44
C ALA A 56 1.16 -4.89 -8.66
N THR A 57 2.36 -5.49 -8.61
CA THR A 57 2.60 -6.94 -8.81
C THR A 57 2.27 -7.53 -10.20
N ASP A 58 1.71 -6.75 -11.14
CA ASP A 58 1.37 -7.20 -12.50
C ASP A 58 2.56 -7.27 -13.48
N GLY A 59 3.76 -6.95 -13.01
CA GLY A 59 5.01 -6.98 -13.79
C GLY A 59 5.91 -8.16 -13.41
N ILE A 60 7.20 -7.86 -13.20
CA ILE A 60 8.22 -8.87 -12.84
C ILE A 60 8.03 -9.39 -11.39
N GLY A 61 7.19 -8.74 -10.59
CA GLY A 61 6.86 -9.19 -9.22
C GLY A 61 7.89 -8.81 -8.15
N CYS A 62 8.89 -7.96 -8.44
CA CYS A 62 9.90 -7.54 -7.46
C CYS A 62 9.31 -6.88 -6.19
N CYS A 63 8.12 -6.28 -6.33
CA CYS A 63 7.40 -5.61 -5.24
C CYS A 63 6.47 -6.54 -4.44
N THR A 64 6.20 -7.77 -4.91
CA THR A 64 5.16 -8.65 -4.35
C THR A 64 5.34 -8.92 -2.86
N ARG A 65 6.57 -9.26 -2.43
CA ARG A 65 6.86 -9.49 -0.99
C ARG A 65 6.64 -8.25 -0.12
N GLN A 66 6.83 -7.05 -0.66
CA GLN A 66 6.56 -5.82 0.10
C GLN A 66 5.05 -5.56 0.19
N VAL A 67 4.29 -5.85 -0.87
CA VAL A 67 2.83 -5.76 -0.86
C VAL A 67 2.22 -6.74 0.14
N GLU A 68 2.66 -7.99 0.14
CA GLU A 68 2.24 -9.01 1.12
C GLU A 68 2.45 -8.53 2.55
N ARG A 69 3.65 -8.00 2.87
CA ARG A 69 3.95 -7.45 4.19
C ARG A 69 3.06 -6.27 4.57
N LEU A 70 2.74 -5.40 3.62
CA LEU A 70 1.81 -4.29 3.88
C LEU A 70 0.41 -4.80 4.21
N ILE A 71 -0.07 -5.80 3.47
CA ILE A 71 -1.37 -6.45 3.73
C ILE A 71 -1.36 -7.10 5.12
N GLU A 72 -0.33 -7.87 5.46
CA GLU A 72 -0.17 -8.53 6.76
C GLU A 72 -0.14 -7.51 7.90
N THR A 73 0.67 -6.46 7.78
CA THR A 73 0.86 -5.45 8.82
C THR A 73 -0.41 -4.63 9.04
N ILE A 74 -1.17 -4.32 7.98
CA ILE A 74 -2.38 -3.49 8.09
C ILE A 74 -3.56 -4.31 8.62
N HIS A 75 -3.70 -5.59 8.25
CA HIS A 75 -4.80 -6.43 8.72
C HIS A 75 -4.51 -7.13 10.05
N THR A 76 -3.24 -7.31 10.40
CA THR A 76 -2.81 -7.91 11.66
C THR A 76 -1.91 -6.93 12.40
N PRO A 77 -2.47 -5.84 12.95
CA PRO A 77 -1.73 -5.07 13.93
C PRO A 77 -1.47 -6.02 15.11
N ASP A 78 -0.20 -6.29 15.38
CA ASP A 78 0.33 -6.99 16.55
C ASP A 78 0.40 -8.52 16.51
N ILE A 79 1.59 -9.04 16.12
CA ILE A 79 2.17 -10.22 16.77
C ILE A 79 3.57 -9.84 17.29
N LYS A 80 3.58 -9.44 18.57
CA LYS A 80 4.66 -9.46 19.58
C LYS A 80 5.97 -8.69 19.34
#